data_AF-A0A1W9N1T5-F1
#
_entry.id   AF-A0A1W9N1T5-F1
#
_cell.length_a   1.000
_cell.length_b   1.000
_cell.length_c   1.000
_cell.angle_alpha   90.00
_cell.angle_beta   90.00
_cell.angle_gamma   90.00
#
_symmetry.space_group_name_H-M   'P 1'
#
loop_
_entity.id
_entity.type
_entity.pdbx_description
1 polymer ?
#
loop_
_entity_poly.entity_id
_entity_poly.type
_entity_poly.pdbx_seq_one_letter_code
_entity_poly.pdbx_strand_id
1 'polypeptide(L)'
;MRKFVYSFRAVFLGLIIAQVLSTLSVYSSNTELFRSTQALLEAGYLAVPNSNTVNTLTTFGAAFFGGMFFTFSIGAGLSLLSFYVEYIWDRFFARNEYFLIPFLIFWLWCIISVNDKGICRIPTAYFLFIPTAVFAASVLLPHETSEDTRLKLATHFICLTALTIIASSQMNTDIFLKIRDNLLLSNPAGMKLNDFYYRYTLYAAQVFKSQNQKLIKTCRLSLIDDPLLLQQMKKHLLNNDYLVLDKDDPDITADLEIIKIQDTLDFKIKVWTILQTSPREFLQYPQDTLKQFSANSDKHAFFRAFTFYSLSAVVLLLFYFAAYSLCQGICRIFIKTAGRFINPANAGFTQNQETEVVGAGILCLIMGAIVFISLGIGNKDYRDSDELSVMLASENWRQRVTALRYIAKNNIDIGSFPGYVRLLDSPYVPDRYWLARAMSRSRSPEIYEGLTRLLEDSNFNVVYSAIYALGEHGNKEAVPKILREIAASDNWYVQLYAYKALRKLGWTQTKLH
;
A
#
# COMPACT_ATOMS: atom_id res chain seq x y z
N MET A 1 0.37 13.35 -33.40
CA MET A 1 -0.85 13.49 -32.57
C MET A 1 -1.80 12.30 -32.71
N ARG A 2 -2.23 11.89 -33.92
CA ARG A 2 -3.16 10.75 -34.10
C ARG A 2 -2.72 9.44 -33.40
N LYS A 3 -1.46 9.01 -33.56
CA LYS A 3 -0.90 7.78 -32.94
C LYS A 3 -1.04 7.70 -31.41
N PHE A 4 -0.66 8.77 -30.71
CA PHE A 4 -0.72 8.84 -29.24
C PHE A 4 -2.16 8.79 -28.73
N VAL A 5 -3.09 9.42 -29.45
CA VAL A 5 -4.51 9.43 -29.11
C VAL A 5 -5.13 8.03 -29.22
N TYR A 6 -4.66 7.17 -30.12
CA TYR A 6 -5.20 5.83 -30.32
C TYR A 6 -4.68 4.81 -29.30
N SER A 7 -3.36 4.76 -29.04
CA SER A 7 -2.79 3.91 -27.99
C SER A 7 -3.36 4.26 -26.60
N PHE A 8 -3.59 5.55 -26.36
CA PHE A 8 -4.23 6.01 -25.14
C PHE A 8 -5.68 5.50 -25.01
N ARG A 9 -6.45 5.41 -26.10
CA ARG A 9 -7.86 4.95 -26.06
C ARG A 9 -8.00 3.50 -25.61
N ALA A 10 -7.16 2.58 -26.11
CA ALA A 10 -7.24 1.17 -25.73
C ALA A 10 -6.91 0.97 -24.25
N VAL A 11 -5.81 1.56 -23.77
CA VAL A 11 -5.43 1.52 -22.35
C VAL A 11 -6.49 2.21 -21.48
N PHE A 12 -7.03 3.36 -21.93
CA PHE A 12 -8.07 4.09 -21.21
C PHE A 12 -9.37 3.28 -21.07
N LEU A 13 -9.77 2.51 -22.11
CA LEU A 13 -10.90 1.58 -22.00
C LEU A 13 -10.65 0.54 -20.90
N GLY A 14 -9.44 -0.02 -20.85
CA GLY A 14 -9.03 -0.94 -19.79
C GLY A 14 -9.13 -0.32 -18.39
N LEU A 15 -8.71 0.94 -18.25
CA LEU A 15 -8.83 1.69 -16.99
C LEU A 15 -10.29 1.97 -16.60
N ILE A 16 -11.18 2.25 -17.56
CA ILE A 16 -12.62 2.42 -17.28
C ILE A 16 -13.21 1.12 -16.75
N ILE A 17 -12.95 0.00 -17.43
CA ILE A 17 -13.42 -1.32 -17.00
C ILE A 17 -12.86 -1.65 -15.61
N ALA A 18 -11.56 -1.41 -15.41
CA ALA A 18 -10.92 -1.58 -14.11
C ALA A 18 -11.59 -0.73 -13.03
N GLN A 19 -11.92 0.54 -13.29
CA GLN A 19 -12.57 1.41 -12.31
C GLN A 19 -13.96 0.94 -11.93
N VAL A 20 -14.75 0.44 -12.88
CA VAL A 20 -16.07 -0.15 -12.60
C VAL A 20 -15.92 -1.39 -11.71
N LEU A 21 -15.04 -2.33 -12.09
CA LEU A 21 -14.79 -3.54 -11.31
C LEU A 21 -14.22 -3.23 -9.92
N SER A 22 -13.32 -2.25 -9.83
CA SER A 22 -12.71 -1.80 -8.57
C SER A 22 -13.75 -1.21 -7.63
N THR A 23 -14.62 -0.33 -8.14
CA THR A 23 -15.66 0.31 -7.35
C THR A 23 -16.63 -0.73 -6.79
N LEU A 24 -17.07 -1.68 -7.62
CA LEU A 24 -17.94 -2.79 -7.18
C LEU A 24 -17.25 -3.66 -6.11
N SER A 25 -15.96 -3.97 -6.30
CA SER A 25 -15.18 -4.77 -5.36
C SER A 25 -15.07 -4.10 -3.99
N VAL A 26 -14.69 -2.83 -3.98
CA VAL A 26 -14.50 -2.06 -2.75
C VAL A 26 -15.85 -1.85 -2.07
N TYR A 27 -16.91 -1.55 -2.81
CA TYR A 27 -18.24 -1.40 -2.24
C TYR A 27 -18.73 -2.68 -1.53
N SER A 28 -18.58 -3.83 -2.19
CA SER A 28 -18.96 -5.12 -1.60
C SER A 28 -18.15 -5.43 -0.34
N SER A 29 -16.82 -5.24 -0.38
CA SER A 29 -15.95 -5.51 0.76
C SER A 29 -16.21 -4.55 1.93
N ASN A 30 -16.43 -3.27 1.65
CA ASN A 30 -16.74 -2.28 2.67
C ASN A 30 -18.10 -2.53 3.32
N THR A 31 -19.09 -3.00 2.57
CA THR A 31 -20.41 -3.34 3.10
C THR A 31 -20.32 -4.51 4.08
N GLU A 32 -19.47 -5.50 3.78
CA GLU A 32 -19.19 -6.60 4.72
C GLU A 32 -18.49 -6.09 5.98
N LEU A 33 -17.45 -5.25 5.82
CA LEU A 33 -16.77 -4.62 6.96
C LEU A 33 -17.74 -3.79 7.82
N PHE A 34 -18.63 -3.02 7.19
CA PHE A 34 -19.66 -2.24 7.87
C PHE A 34 -20.53 -3.11 8.78
N ARG A 35 -21.06 -4.22 8.26
CA ARG A 35 -21.88 -5.17 9.03
C ARG A 35 -21.10 -5.80 10.19
N SER A 36 -19.87 -6.25 9.93
CA SER A 36 -19.00 -6.81 10.99
C SER A 36 -18.69 -5.77 12.07
N THR A 37 -18.41 -4.52 11.69
CA THR A 37 -18.16 -3.42 12.62
C THR A 37 -19.41 -3.08 13.44
N GLN A 38 -20.59 -3.03 12.83
CA GLN A 38 -21.85 -2.82 13.55
C GLN A 38 -22.11 -3.95 14.56
N ALA A 39 -21.93 -5.21 14.15
CA ALA A 39 -22.08 -6.36 15.04
C ALA A 39 -21.16 -6.27 16.27
N LEU A 40 -19.93 -5.79 16.09
CA LEU A 40 -19.00 -5.57 17.18
C LEU A 40 -19.48 -4.47 18.13
N LEU A 41 -19.93 -3.33 17.58
CA LEU A 41 -20.45 -2.22 18.38
C LEU A 41 -21.68 -2.65 19.19
N GLU A 42 -22.60 -3.41 18.58
CA GLU A 42 -23.79 -3.96 19.26
C GLU A 42 -23.45 -4.98 20.34
N ALA A 43 -22.38 -5.75 20.15
CA ALA A 43 -21.86 -6.68 21.16
C ALA A 43 -21.06 -5.97 22.27
N GLY A 44 -21.00 -4.63 22.26
CA GLY A 44 -20.28 -3.82 23.25
C GLY A 44 -18.77 -3.78 23.03
N TYR A 45 -18.25 -4.25 21.90
CA TYR A 45 -16.82 -4.18 21.63
C TYR A 45 -16.40 -2.82 21.07
N LEU A 46 -15.16 -2.43 21.40
CA LEU A 46 -14.49 -1.36 20.65
C LEU A 46 -14.25 -1.85 19.21
N ALA A 47 -14.67 -1.04 18.25
CA ALA A 47 -14.53 -1.35 16.83
C ALA A 47 -13.64 -0.33 16.11
N VAL A 48 -12.94 -0.79 15.09
CA VAL A 48 -12.13 0.03 14.19
C VAL A 48 -12.47 -0.36 12.75
N PRO A 49 -13.07 0.54 11.95
CA PRO A 49 -13.44 1.91 12.28
C PRO A 49 -14.50 2.03 13.39
N ASN A 50 -14.50 3.14 14.13
CA ASN A 50 -15.48 3.46 15.17
C ASN A 50 -16.82 3.96 14.58
N SER A 51 -17.79 4.28 15.44
CA SER A 51 -19.10 4.83 15.06
C SER A 51 -19.04 6.14 14.24
N ASN A 52 -18.02 6.98 14.45
CA ASN A 52 -17.86 8.24 13.70
C ASN A 52 -17.42 8.02 12.25
N THR A 53 -16.80 6.87 11.96
CA THR A 53 -16.24 6.55 10.63
C THR A 53 -16.95 5.41 9.92
N VAL A 54 -17.63 4.52 10.64
CA VAL A 54 -18.24 3.31 10.06
C VAL A 54 -19.20 3.63 8.91
N ASN A 55 -19.98 4.71 9.00
CA ASN A 55 -20.94 5.10 7.96
C ASN A 55 -20.29 5.50 6.63
N THR A 56 -19.01 5.88 6.60
CA THR A 56 -18.34 6.23 5.35
C THR A 56 -18.04 5.01 4.49
N LEU A 57 -17.95 3.81 5.09
CA LEU A 57 -17.66 2.55 4.41
C LEU A 57 -18.63 2.26 3.25
N THR A 58 -19.91 2.51 3.45
CA THR A 58 -20.99 2.20 2.50
C THR A 58 -21.23 3.30 1.47
N THR A 59 -20.47 4.40 1.51
CA THR A 59 -20.63 5.48 0.53
C THR A 59 -20.08 5.10 -0.83
N PHE A 60 -20.75 5.52 -1.90
CA PHE A 60 -20.23 5.35 -3.26
C PHE A 60 -18.86 6.03 -3.44
N GLY A 61 -18.67 7.20 -2.83
CA GLY A 61 -17.40 7.91 -2.86
C GLY A 61 -16.25 7.08 -2.29
N ALA A 62 -16.43 6.47 -1.12
CA ALA A 62 -15.42 5.59 -0.54
C ALA A 62 -15.06 4.42 -1.47
N ALA A 63 -16.07 3.81 -2.10
CA ALA A 63 -15.87 2.74 -3.05
C ALA A 63 -15.14 3.19 -4.33
N PHE A 64 -15.52 4.33 -4.89
CA PHE A 64 -14.94 4.87 -6.11
C PHE A 64 -13.49 5.32 -5.91
N PHE A 65 -13.23 6.13 -4.89
CA PHE A 65 -11.90 6.65 -4.58
C PHE A 65 -10.97 5.55 -4.03
N GLY A 66 -11.50 4.61 -3.24
CA GLY A 66 -10.77 3.40 -2.85
C GLY A 66 -10.46 2.50 -4.05
N GLY A 67 -11.40 2.39 -5.00
CA GLY A 67 -11.25 1.61 -6.22
C GLY A 67 -10.10 2.08 -7.12
N MET A 68 -9.77 3.37 -7.10
CA MET A 68 -8.64 3.90 -7.89
C MET A 68 -7.30 3.23 -7.55
N PHE A 69 -7.12 2.71 -6.34
CA PHE A 69 -5.94 1.91 -6.02
C PHE A 69 -5.81 0.71 -6.97
N PHE A 70 -6.88 -0.07 -7.18
CA PHE A 70 -6.87 -1.23 -8.07
C PHE A 70 -6.80 -0.81 -9.54
N THR A 71 -7.50 0.26 -9.93
CA THR A 71 -7.43 0.82 -11.28
C THR A 71 -6.02 1.21 -11.68
N PHE A 72 -5.28 1.92 -10.83
CA PHE A 72 -3.91 2.37 -11.13
C PHE A 72 -2.82 1.36 -10.76
N SER A 73 -3.17 0.21 -10.18
CA SER A 73 -2.24 -0.89 -9.92
C SER A 73 -2.48 -2.02 -10.91
N ILE A 74 -3.31 -3.00 -10.57
CA ILE A 74 -3.60 -4.17 -11.40
C ILE A 74 -4.35 -3.78 -12.68
N GLY A 75 -5.30 -2.85 -12.63
CA GLY A 75 -6.03 -2.40 -13.83
C GLY A 75 -5.10 -1.82 -14.89
N ALA A 76 -4.23 -0.89 -14.48
CA ALA A 76 -3.23 -0.28 -15.34
C ALA A 76 -2.21 -1.31 -15.85
N GLY A 77 -1.71 -2.20 -15.00
CA GLY A 77 -0.73 -3.20 -15.43
C GLY A 77 -1.32 -4.23 -16.39
N LEU A 78 -2.55 -4.72 -16.16
CA LEU A 78 -3.24 -5.60 -17.11
C LEU A 78 -3.47 -4.87 -18.44
N SER A 79 -3.91 -3.61 -18.40
CA SER A 79 -4.14 -2.81 -19.61
C SER A 79 -2.85 -2.58 -20.41
N LEU A 80 -1.77 -2.18 -19.74
CA LEU A 80 -0.47 -1.99 -20.38
C LEU A 80 0.07 -3.31 -20.93
N LEU A 81 0.00 -4.39 -20.17
CA LEU A 81 0.48 -5.71 -20.60
C LEU A 81 -0.25 -6.17 -21.87
N SER A 82 -1.58 -6.09 -21.90
CA SER A 82 -2.37 -6.47 -23.07
C SER A 82 -2.08 -5.60 -24.29
N PHE A 83 -1.93 -4.29 -24.09
CA PHE A 83 -1.53 -3.37 -25.16
C PHE A 83 -0.13 -3.71 -25.68
N TYR A 84 0.85 -3.98 -24.82
CA TYR A 84 2.22 -4.31 -25.23
C TYR A 84 2.30 -5.66 -25.96
N VAL A 85 1.53 -6.66 -25.54
CA VAL A 85 1.48 -7.95 -26.23
C VAL A 85 0.92 -7.79 -27.64
N GLU A 86 -0.18 -7.04 -27.80
CA GLU A 86 -0.72 -6.71 -29.13
C GLU A 86 0.31 -5.94 -29.97
N TYR A 87 0.95 -4.92 -29.39
CA TYR A 87 1.98 -4.14 -30.05
C TYR A 87 3.15 -4.99 -30.55
N ILE A 88 3.63 -5.93 -29.74
CA ILE A 88 4.73 -6.83 -30.14
C ILE A 88 4.25 -7.80 -31.23
N TRP A 89 3.06 -8.37 -31.07
CA TRP A 89 2.45 -9.29 -32.03
C TRP A 89 2.29 -8.65 -33.42
N ASP A 90 1.76 -7.42 -33.48
CA ASP A 90 1.56 -6.65 -34.69
C ASP A 90 2.90 -6.26 -35.34
N ARG A 91 3.86 -5.75 -34.55
CA ARG A 91 5.09 -5.12 -35.09
C ARG A 91 6.25 -6.06 -35.35
N PHE A 92 6.40 -7.14 -34.60
CA PHE A 92 7.56 -8.03 -34.69
C PHE A 92 7.23 -9.39 -35.30
N PHE A 93 5.99 -9.85 -35.10
CA PHE A 93 5.56 -11.17 -35.52
C PHE A 93 4.59 -11.13 -36.69
N ALA A 94 4.34 -9.96 -37.29
CA ALA A 94 3.45 -9.77 -38.44
C ALA A 94 2.07 -10.45 -38.22
N ARG A 95 1.55 -10.34 -36.99
CA ARG A 95 0.31 -10.99 -36.55
C ARG A 95 0.29 -12.51 -36.64
N ASN A 96 1.45 -13.17 -36.56
CA ASN A 96 1.55 -14.62 -36.47
C ASN A 96 0.87 -15.14 -35.18
N GLU A 97 -0.16 -15.97 -35.35
CA GLU A 97 -0.98 -16.50 -34.26
C GLU A 97 -0.20 -17.36 -33.25
N TYR A 98 0.88 -18.03 -33.69
CA TYR A 98 1.71 -18.86 -32.81
C TYR A 98 2.37 -18.04 -31.69
N PHE A 99 2.61 -16.74 -31.90
CA PHE A 99 3.13 -15.85 -30.86
C PHE A 99 2.14 -15.67 -29.69
N LEU A 100 0.84 -15.76 -29.95
CA LEU A 100 -0.19 -15.57 -28.91
C LEU A 100 -0.35 -16.79 -28.00
N ILE A 101 0.08 -17.99 -28.42
CA ILE A 101 -0.03 -19.23 -27.63
C ILE A 101 0.59 -19.09 -26.24
N PRO A 102 1.88 -18.72 -26.07
CA PRO A 102 2.46 -18.57 -24.74
C PRO A 102 1.76 -17.50 -23.90
N PHE A 103 1.26 -16.42 -24.52
CA PHE A 103 0.48 -15.41 -23.83
C PHE A 103 -0.86 -15.96 -23.33
N LEU A 104 -1.60 -16.70 -24.16
CA LEU A 104 -2.86 -17.34 -23.79
C LEU A 104 -2.66 -18.38 -22.67
N ILE A 105 -1.56 -19.15 -22.72
CA ILE A 105 -1.19 -20.09 -21.64
C ILE A 105 -0.94 -19.34 -20.33
N PHE A 106 -0.13 -18.27 -20.37
CA PHE A 106 0.11 -17.42 -19.20
C PHE A 106 -1.20 -16.82 -18.67
N TRP A 107 -2.10 -16.42 -19.57
CA TRP A 107 -3.38 -15.84 -19.21
C TRP A 107 -4.32 -16.82 -18.53
N LEU A 108 -4.41 -18.02 -19.09
CA LEU A 108 -5.17 -19.13 -18.49
C LEU A 108 -4.59 -19.50 -17.11
N TRP A 109 -3.27 -19.52 -16.98
CA TRP A 109 -2.59 -19.74 -15.69
C TRP A 109 -2.97 -18.68 -14.65
N CYS A 110 -3.05 -17.39 -15.02
CA CYS A 110 -3.51 -16.33 -14.11
C CYS A 110 -4.96 -16.55 -13.63
N ILE A 111 -5.85 -16.93 -14.56
CA ILE A 111 -7.27 -17.22 -14.24
C ILE A 111 -7.39 -18.45 -13.34
N ILE A 112 -6.58 -19.49 -13.56
CA ILE A 112 -6.56 -20.67 -12.68
C ILE A 112 -6.02 -20.27 -11.30
N SER A 113 -4.92 -19.52 -11.26
CA SER A 113 -4.25 -19.13 -10.02
C SER A 113 -5.09 -18.22 -9.14
N VAL A 114 -5.96 -17.39 -9.71
CA VAL A 114 -6.88 -16.52 -8.93
C VAL A 114 -8.07 -17.28 -8.34
N ASN A 115 -8.27 -18.54 -8.72
CA ASN A 115 -9.36 -19.41 -8.26
C ASN A 115 -8.86 -20.69 -7.55
N ASP A 116 -7.57 -20.77 -7.21
CA ASP A 116 -6.92 -21.96 -6.62
C ASP A 116 -7.57 -22.41 -5.30
N LYS A 117 -8.03 -21.46 -4.49
CA LYS A 117 -8.70 -21.67 -3.20
C LYS A 117 -10.20 -21.36 -3.26
N GLY A 118 -10.77 -21.50 -4.45
CA GLY A 118 -12.20 -21.32 -4.72
C GLY A 118 -12.50 -20.08 -5.56
N ILE A 119 -13.73 -20.03 -6.06
CA ILE A 119 -14.13 -19.08 -7.11
C ILE A 119 -14.14 -17.63 -6.60
N CYS A 120 -13.28 -16.80 -7.18
CA CYS A 120 -13.16 -15.37 -6.91
C CYS A 120 -13.70 -14.56 -8.10
N ARG A 121 -15.00 -14.24 -8.07
CA ARG A 121 -15.73 -13.62 -9.20
C ARG A 121 -15.08 -12.33 -9.69
N ILE A 122 -14.80 -11.39 -8.78
CA ILE A 122 -14.28 -10.07 -9.16
C ILE A 122 -12.83 -10.18 -9.66
N PRO A 123 -11.87 -10.78 -8.92
CA PRO A 123 -10.53 -11.01 -9.46
C PRO A 123 -10.51 -11.73 -10.81
N THR A 124 -11.38 -12.74 -11.01
CA THR A 124 -11.55 -13.40 -12.31
C THR A 124 -12.00 -12.42 -13.39
N ALA A 125 -12.95 -11.53 -13.09
CA ALA A 125 -13.42 -10.51 -14.01
C ALA A 125 -12.32 -9.52 -14.44
N TYR A 126 -11.35 -9.20 -13.57
CA TYR A 126 -10.18 -8.39 -13.96
C TYR A 126 -9.37 -9.09 -15.04
N PHE A 127 -9.01 -10.35 -14.80
CA PHE A 127 -8.24 -11.13 -15.76
C PHE A 127 -9.06 -11.48 -16.99
N LEU A 128 -10.40 -11.48 -16.96
CA LEU A 128 -11.19 -11.76 -18.16
C LEU A 128 -11.42 -10.51 -19.01
N PHE A 129 -11.98 -9.44 -18.43
CA PHE A 129 -12.54 -8.33 -19.21
C PHE A 129 -11.53 -7.25 -19.60
N ILE A 130 -10.58 -6.91 -18.72
CA ILE A 130 -9.61 -5.84 -19.01
C ILE A 130 -8.74 -6.23 -20.21
N PRO A 131 -8.09 -7.41 -20.24
CA PRO A 131 -7.21 -7.80 -21.33
C PRO A 131 -7.94 -8.01 -22.64
N THR A 132 -9.11 -8.66 -22.60
CA THR A 132 -9.89 -8.93 -23.80
C THR A 132 -10.36 -7.63 -24.45
N ALA A 133 -10.88 -6.69 -23.66
CA ALA A 133 -11.31 -5.39 -24.17
C ALA A 133 -10.13 -4.56 -24.71
N VAL A 134 -9.02 -4.52 -23.98
CA VAL A 134 -7.83 -3.75 -24.40
C VAL A 134 -7.21 -4.36 -25.65
N PHE A 135 -7.04 -5.68 -25.69
CA PHE A 135 -6.48 -6.38 -26.84
C PHE A 135 -7.39 -6.19 -28.07
N ALA A 136 -8.70 -6.43 -27.95
CA ALA A 136 -9.65 -6.23 -29.05
C ALA A 136 -9.65 -4.77 -29.55
N ALA A 137 -9.64 -3.79 -28.65
CA ALA A 137 -9.56 -2.38 -29.02
C ALA A 137 -8.23 -2.01 -29.70
N SER A 138 -7.14 -2.68 -29.33
CA SER A 138 -5.81 -2.46 -29.90
C SER A 138 -5.69 -3.06 -31.31
N VAL A 139 -6.26 -4.23 -31.57
CA VAL A 139 -6.26 -4.87 -32.91
C VAL A 139 -7.00 -4.04 -33.96
N LEU A 140 -8.03 -3.30 -33.55
CA LEU A 140 -8.79 -2.39 -34.41
C LEU A 140 -7.99 -1.14 -34.83
N LEU A 141 -6.77 -0.95 -34.32
CA LEU A 141 -5.92 0.16 -34.68
C LEU A 141 -5.22 -0.07 -36.03
N PRO A 142 -5.04 0.98 -36.86
CA PRO A 142 -4.36 0.86 -38.15
C PRO A 142 -2.93 0.35 -38.01
N HIS A 143 -2.58 -0.64 -38.83
CA HIS A 143 -1.21 -1.13 -38.97
C HIS A 143 -0.35 -0.08 -39.68
N GLU A 144 0.77 0.33 -39.09
CA GLU A 144 1.72 1.24 -39.74
C GLU A 144 3.15 0.83 -39.42
N THR A 145 3.82 0.10 -40.31
CA THR A 145 5.24 -0.24 -40.18
C THR A 145 6.10 1.04 -40.10
N SER A 146 6.98 1.11 -39.11
CA SER A 146 7.98 2.18 -38.96
C SER A 146 9.35 1.52 -38.88
N GLU A 147 10.27 1.91 -39.77
CA GLU A 147 11.59 1.27 -39.90
C GLU A 147 12.45 1.35 -38.61
N ASP A 148 12.34 2.42 -37.80
CA ASP A 148 13.14 2.62 -36.57
C ASP A 148 12.59 1.95 -35.28
N THR A 149 11.65 1.01 -35.40
CA THR A 149 10.93 0.48 -34.21
C THR A 149 11.81 -0.39 -33.32
N ARG A 150 12.77 -1.13 -33.90
CA ARG A 150 13.60 -2.09 -33.16
C ARG A 150 14.60 -1.41 -32.22
N LEU A 151 15.30 -0.37 -32.70
CA LEU A 151 16.27 0.38 -31.89
C LEU A 151 15.59 1.04 -30.69
N LYS A 152 14.44 1.69 -30.90
CA LYS A 152 13.65 2.32 -29.82
C LYS A 152 13.27 1.31 -28.75
N LEU A 153 12.74 0.14 -29.15
CA LEU A 153 12.36 -0.89 -28.19
C LEU A 153 13.58 -1.43 -27.43
N ALA A 154 14.70 -1.67 -28.13
CA ALA A 154 15.94 -2.12 -27.51
C ALA A 154 16.47 -1.09 -26.49
N THR A 155 16.49 0.20 -26.83
CA THR A 155 16.86 1.28 -25.90
C THR A 155 15.96 1.28 -24.67
N HIS A 156 14.64 1.23 -24.84
CA HIS A 156 13.71 1.19 -23.72
C HIS A 156 13.91 -0.04 -22.84
N PHE A 157 14.06 -1.22 -23.44
CA PHE A 157 14.27 -2.47 -22.73
C PHE A 157 15.57 -2.46 -21.92
N ILE A 158 16.68 -2.01 -22.51
CA ILE A 158 17.98 -1.91 -21.84
C ILE A 158 17.90 -0.90 -20.67
N CYS A 159 17.37 0.29 -20.91
CA CYS A 159 17.26 1.31 -19.87
C CYS A 159 16.35 0.87 -18.71
N LEU A 160 15.18 0.31 -19.01
CA LEU A 160 14.26 -0.18 -17.99
C LEU A 160 14.88 -1.32 -17.18
N THR A 161 15.55 -2.26 -17.83
CA THR A 161 16.22 -3.38 -17.15
C THR A 161 17.33 -2.86 -16.22
N ALA A 162 18.20 -1.97 -16.71
CA ALA A 162 19.28 -1.40 -15.92
C ALA A 162 18.76 -0.57 -14.73
N LEU A 163 17.74 0.29 -14.94
CA LEU A 163 17.13 1.05 -13.86
C LEU A 163 16.40 0.16 -12.85
N THR A 164 15.79 -0.94 -13.28
CA THR A 164 15.17 -1.92 -12.37
C THR A 164 16.22 -2.57 -11.47
N ILE A 165 17.38 -2.97 -12.02
CA ILE A 165 18.48 -3.56 -11.25
C ILE A 165 19.04 -2.55 -10.24
N ILE A 166 19.24 -1.30 -10.66
CA ILE A 166 19.71 -0.24 -9.76
C ILE A 166 18.68 0.02 -8.67
N ALA A 167 17.40 0.20 -9.03
CA ALA A 167 16.33 0.47 -8.08
C ALA A 167 16.16 -0.66 -7.06
N SER A 168 16.17 -1.92 -7.51
CA SER A 168 16.02 -3.08 -6.62
C SER A 168 17.17 -3.22 -5.63
N SER A 169 18.39 -2.86 -6.02
CA SER A 169 19.55 -2.85 -5.12
C SER A 169 19.44 -1.83 -3.97
N GLN A 170 18.65 -0.76 -4.16
CA GLN A 170 18.51 0.33 -3.19
C GLN A 170 17.18 0.27 -2.41
N MET A 171 16.22 -0.54 -2.85
CA MET A 171 14.85 -0.51 -2.35
C MET A 171 14.75 -0.94 -0.89
N ASN A 172 14.51 0.02 0.00
CA ASN A 172 14.25 -0.21 1.42
C ASN A 172 13.12 0.71 1.92
N THR A 173 12.62 0.45 3.13
CA THR A 173 11.55 1.26 3.76
C THR A 173 11.96 2.73 3.96
N ASP A 174 13.26 3.02 4.03
CA ASP A 174 13.80 4.36 4.26
C ASP A 174 13.57 5.30 3.06
N ILE A 175 13.64 4.77 1.83
CA ILE A 175 13.38 5.53 0.59
C ILE A 175 11.95 6.08 0.59
N PHE A 176 10.96 5.26 0.96
CA PHE A 176 9.57 5.71 1.02
C PHE A 176 9.39 6.87 2.01
N LEU A 177 10.01 6.77 3.19
CA LEU A 177 9.97 7.84 4.20
C LEU A 177 10.67 9.11 3.69
N LYS A 178 11.83 8.99 3.03
CA LYS A 178 12.52 10.13 2.41
C LYS A 178 11.66 10.83 1.36
N ILE A 179 10.99 10.07 0.49
CA ILE A 179 10.08 10.62 -0.53
C ILE A 179 8.91 11.32 0.16
N ARG A 180 8.22 10.65 1.09
CA ARG A 180 7.08 11.24 1.79
C ARG A 180 7.46 12.53 2.50
N ASP A 181 8.56 12.53 3.25
CA ASP A 181 8.94 13.67 4.08
C ASP A 181 9.39 14.86 3.20
N ASN A 182 10.14 14.61 2.12
CA ASN A 182 10.68 15.69 1.28
C ASN A 182 9.76 16.15 0.15
N LEU A 183 8.89 15.28 -0.37
CA LEU A 183 8.02 15.57 -1.51
C LEU A 183 6.56 15.78 -1.10
N LEU A 184 6.04 14.97 -0.17
CA LEU A 184 4.63 15.02 0.22
C LEU A 184 4.40 16.00 1.38
N LEU A 185 5.09 15.81 2.51
CA LEU A 185 4.84 16.59 3.73
C LEU A 185 5.52 17.97 3.75
N SER A 186 6.29 18.31 2.72
CA SER A 186 7.03 19.58 2.63
C SER A 186 6.21 20.73 2.02
N ASN A 187 5.06 20.44 1.42
CA ASN A 187 4.23 21.44 0.74
C ASN A 187 2.73 21.08 0.78
N PRO A 188 1.82 22.07 0.61
CA PRO A 188 0.39 21.85 0.74
C PRO A 188 -0.23 20.86 -0.26
N ALA A 189 0.26 20.82 -1.50
CA ALA A 189 -0.27 19.91 -2.53
C ALA A 189 0.09 18.45 -2.21
N GLY A 190 1.33 18.21 -1.79
CA GLY A 190 1.80 16.92 -1.32
C GLY A 190 1.05 16.43 -0.08
N MET A 191 0.74 17.33 0.87
CA MET A 191 -0.07 16.98 2.04
C MET A 191 -1.49 16.56 1.64
N LYS A 192 -2.14 17.27 0.70
CA LYS A 192 -3.45 16.85 0.18
C LYS A 192 -3.40 15.47 -0.49
N LEU A 193 -2.33 15.15 -1.20
CA LEU A 193 -2.14 13.83 -1.80
C LEU A 193 -1.94 12.75 -0.72
N ASN A 194 -1.15 13.04 0.31
CA ASN A 194 -0.96 12.17 1.47
C ASN A 194 -2.29 11.90 2.19
N ASP A 195 -3.05 12.95 2.46
CA ASP A 195 -4.37 12.87 3.11
C ASP A 195 -5.34 12.05 2.27
N PHE A 196 -5.36 12.25 0.96
CA PHE A 196 -6.15 11.46 0.03
C PHE A 196 -5.77 9.98 0.09
N TYR A 197 -4.48 9.67 0.00
CA TYR A 197 -3.98 8.29 0.06
C TYR A 197 -4.42 7.61 1.36
N TYR A 198 -4.13 8.19 2.52
CA TYR A 198 -4.46 7.57 3.80
C TYR A 198 -5.97 7.54 4.06
N ARG A 199 -6.75 8.51 3.59
CA ARG A 199 -8.21 8.52 3.70
C ARG A 199 -8.85 7.32 3.00
N TYR A 200 -8.37 6.95 1.81
CA TYR A 200 -9.00 5.90 0.99
C TYR A 200 -8.31 4.53 1.04
N THR A 201 -7.13 4.43 1.67
CA THR A 201 -6.37 3.17 1.76
C THR A 201 -7.13 2.07 2.52
N LEU A 202 -7.93 2.39 3.55
CA LEU A 202 -8.71 1.38 4.28
C LEU A 202 -9.62 0.58 3.34
N TYR A 203 -10.41 1.30 2.54
CA TYR A 203 -11.44 0.74 1.68
C TYR A 203 -10.81 -0.22 0.66
N ALA A 204 -9.72 0.21 0.02
CA ALA A 204 -8.98 -0.61 -0.93
C ALA A 204 -8.33 -1.83 -0.25
N ALA A 205 -7.66 -1.60 0.89
CA ALA A 205 -6.91 -2.65 1.57
C ALA A 205 -7.84 -3.76 2.08
N GLN A 206 -9.08 -3.46 2.46
CA GLN A 206 -9.99 -4.45 3.00
C GLN A 206 -10.36 -5.55 1.99
N VAL A 207 -10.41 -5.22 0.69
CA VAL A 207 -10.84 -6.14 -0.39
C VAL A 207 -10.10 -7.47 -0.40
N PHE A 208 -8.80 -7.45 -0.08
CA PHE A 208 -7.94 -8.63 -0.23
C PHE A 208 -7.13 -8.98 1.02
N LYS A 209 -7.47 -8.42 2.19
CA LYS A 209 -6.80 -8.77 3.45
C LYS A 209 -7.05 -10.23 3.79
N SER A 210 -5.99 -10.96 4.14
CA SER A 210 -6.14 -12.25 4.82
C SER A 210 -6.59 -12.05 6.27
N GLN A 211 -7.08 -13.11 6.93
CA GLN A 211 -7.54 -13.02 8.32
C GLN A 211 -6.44 -12.53 9.28
N ASN A 212 -5.19 -12.93 9.05
CA ASN A 212 -4.04 -12.45 9.82
C ASN A 212 -3.70 -10.96 9.58
N GLN A 213 -4.12 -10.38 8.45
CA GLN A 213 -3.90 -8.96 8.15
C GLN A 213 -5.03 -8.06 8.68
N LYS A 214 -6.16 -8.64 9.07
CA LYS A 214 -7.26 -7.89 9.72
C LYS A 214 -6.86 -7.54 11.15
N LEU A 215 -7.20 -6.32 11.56
CA LEU A 215 -6.91 -5.81 12.90
C LEU A 215 -7.76 -6.52 13.95
N ILE A 216 -9.06 -6.63 13.66
CA ILE A 216 -10.08 -7.24 14.50
C ILE A 216 -10.84 -8.23 13.62
N LYS A 217 -11.14 -9.41 14.17
CA LYS A 217 -11.89 -10.47 13.49
C LYS A 217 -13.09 -10.85 14.33
N THR A 218 -14.20 -11.12 13.68
CA THR A 218 -15.43 -11.59 14.33
C THR A 218 -15.41 -13.11 14.46
N CYS A 219 -15.90 -13.63 15.59
CA CYS A 219 -15.93 -15.06 15.86
C CYS A 219 -17.30 -15.49 16.40
N ARG A 220 -17.73 -16.70 16.02
CA ARG A 220 -18.88 -17.38 16.58
C ARG A 220 -18.46 -18.75 17.12
N LEU A 221 -18.97 -19.11 18.29
CA LEU A 221 -18.70 -20.38 18.95
C LEU A 221 -20.02 -21.12 19.11
N SER A 222 -20.16 -22.26 18.43
CA SER A 222 -21.41 -23.01 18.35
C SER A 222 -21.22 -24.44 18.85
N LEU A 223 -22.23 -25.00 19.53
CA LEU A 223 -22.26 -26.41 20.00
C LEU A 223 -21.10 -26.80 20.94
N ILE A 224 -20.66 -25.89 21.81
CA ILE A 224 -19.61 -26.16 22.80
C ILE A 224 -20.24 -26.32 24.18
N ASP A 225 -20.58 -27.57 24.53
CA ASP A 225 -21.32 -27.88 25.77
C ASP A 225 -20.47 -27.77 27.05
N ASP A 226 -19.14 -27.86 26.94
CA ASP A 226 -18.22 -27.78 28.10
C ASP A 226 -17.92 -26.31 28.45
N PRO A 227 -18.35 -25.82 29.64
CA PRO A 227 -18.16 -24.43 30.04
C PRO A 227 -16.68 -24.05 30.24
N LEU A 228 -15.85 -24.97 30.71
CA LEU A 228 -14.42 -24.71 30.96
C LEU A 228 -13.69 -24.54 29.63
N LEU A 229 -13.93 -25.45 28.70
CA LEU A 229 -13.40 -25.37 27.34
C LEU A 229 -13.85 -24.07 26.66
N LEU A 230 -15.13 -23.73 26.74
CA LEU A 230 -15.67 -22.51 26.15
C LEU A 230 -14.97 -21.26 26.70
N GLN A 231 -14.74 -21.18 28.02
CA GLN A 231 -14.05 -20.06 28.64
C GLN A 231 -12.58 -19.95 28.20
N GLN A 232 -11.87 -21.08 28.15
CA GLN A 232 -10.47 -21.13 27.69
C GLN A 232 -10.36 -20.68 26.23
N MET A 233 -11.25 -21.18 25.36
CA MET A 233 -11.30 -20.80 23.94
C MET A 233 -11.58 -19.30 23.78
N LYS A 234 -12.58 -18.76 24.49
CA LYS A 234 -12.88 -17.31 24.48
C LYS A 234 -11.65 -16.47 24.83
N LYS A 235 -10.88 -16.88 25.84
CA LYS A 235 -9.64 -16.19 26.25
C LYS A 235 -8.58 -16.25 25.15
N HIS A 236 -8.32 -17.42 24.57
CA HIS A 236 -7.32 -17.56 23.49
C HIS A 236 -7.71 -16.77 22.23
N LEU A 237 -8.99 -16.77 21.86
CA LEU A 237 -9.50 -15.99 20.73
C LEU A 237 -9.36 -14.49 20.95
N LEU A 238 -9.76 -13.99 22.13
CA LEU A 238 -9.64 -12.59 22.50
C LEU A 238 -8.17 -12.09 22.52
N ASN A 239 -7.26 -12.93 22.98
CA ASN A 239 -5.82 -12.62 22.94
C ASN A 239 -5.26 -12.50 21.51
N ASN A 240 -5.96 -13.08 20.53
CA ASN A 240 -5.62 -13.04 19.12
C ASN A 240 -6.57 -12.14 18.30
N ASP A 241 -7.29 -11.23 18.94
CA ASP A 241 -8.21 -10.26 18.33
C ASP A 241 -9.37 -10.92 17.53
N TYR A 242 -9.76 -12.13 17.93
CA TYR A 242 -11.02 -12.76 17.52
C TYR A 242 -12.07 -12.50 18.59
N LEU A 243 -13.07 -11.69 18.26
CA LEU A 243 -14.09 -11.21 19.19
C LEU A 243 -15.36 -12.04 19.02
N VAL A 244 -15.82 -12.64 20.11
CA VAL A 244 -16.97 -13.54 20.09
C VAL A 244 -18.26 -12.73 20.10
N LEU A 245 -19.06 -12.85 19.04
CA LEU A 245 -20.36 -12.21 18.94
C LEU A 245 -21.38 -12.90 19.84
N ASP A 246 -22.31 -12.14 20.42
CA ASP A 246 -23.34 -12.66 21.34
C ASP A 246 -24.59 -13.20 20.65
N LYS A 247 -24.86 -12.72 19.43
CA LYS A 247 -26.07 -13.07 18.69
C LYS A 247 -25.72 -14.00 17.53
N ASP A 248 -26.48 -15.07 17.44
CA ASP A 248 -26.61 -15.86 16.22
C ASP A 248 -27.50 -15.12 15.23
N ASP A 249 -27.00 -13.99 14.74
CA ASP A 249 -27.58 -13.29 13.60
C ASP A 249 -27.12 -14.00 12.31
N PRO A 250 -28.05 -14.60 11.54
CA PRO A 250 -27.71 -15.28 10.29
C PRO A 250 -27.25 -14.32 9.18
N ASP A 251 -27.56 -13.02 9.27
CA ASP A 251 -27.17 -12.03 8.27
C ASP A 251 -25.71 -11.54 8.46
N ILE A 252 -25.11 -11.81 9.63
CA ILE A 252 -23.72 -11.50 9.93
C ILE A 252 -22.85 -12.73 9.63
N THR A 253 -22.03 -12.64 8.58
CA THR A 253 -20.97 -13.60 8.33
C THR A 253 -19.79 -13.32 9.26
N ALA A 254 -19.59 -14.16 10.27
CA ALA A 254 -18.39 -14.11 11.10
C ALA A 254 -17.14 -14.47 10.28
N ASP A 255 -16.00 -13.87 10.63
CA ASP A 255 -14.70 -14.19 10.02
C ASP A 255 -14.25 -15.62 10.34
N LEU A 256 -14.71 -16.15 11.48
CA LEU A 256 -14.44 -17.50 11.96
C LEU A 256 -15.65 -18.03 12.75
N GLU A 257 -16.20 -19.15 12.33
CA GLU A 257 -17.12 -19.94 13.16
C GLU A 257 -16.41 -21.21 13.63
N ILE A 258 -16.46 -21.50 14.93
CA ILE A 258 -15.92 -22.74 15.48
C ILE A 258 -17.09 -23.59 15.99
N ILE A 259 -17.20 -24.79 15.45
CA ILE A 259 -18.22 -25.76 15.84
C ILE A 259 -17.52 -26.98 16.43
N LYS A 260 -17.94 -27.42 17.62
CA LYS A 260 -17.47 -28.68 18.19
C LYS A 260 -18.35 -29.83 17.70
N ILE A 261 -17.71 -30.83 17.09
CA ILE A 261 -18.36 -32.07 16.66
C ILE A 261 -17.58 -33.21 17.31
N GLN A 262 -18.18 -33.88 18.29
CA GLN A 262 -17.53 -34.92 19.09
C GLN A 262 -16.22 -34.40 19.73
N ASP A 263 -15.05 -34.95 19.35
CA ASP A 263 -13.72 -34.55 19.84
C ASP A 263 -12.95 -33.66 18.84
N THR A 264 -13.66 -33.08 17.87
CA THR A 264 -13.08 -32.21 16.84
C THR A 264 -13.67 -30.80 16.88
N LEU A 265 -12.84 -29.82 16.56
CA LEU A 265 -13.22 -28.44 16.32
C LEU A 265 -13.12 -28.16 14.82
N ASP A 266 -14.27 -27.86 14.22
CA ASP A 266 -14.35 -27.40 12.84
C ASP A 266 -14.24 -25.87 12.81
N PHE A 267 -13.21 -25.35 12.14
CA PHE A 267 -13.06 -23.93 11.86
C PHE A 267 -13.65 -23.63 10.48
N LYS A 268 -14.73 -22.87 10.45
CA LYS A 268 -15.57 -22.63 9.28
C LYS A 268 -15.62 -21.17 8.85
N ILE A 269 -15.88 -20.98 7.56
CA ILE A 269 -16.33 -19.71 6.97
C ILE A 269 -17.64 -20.00 6.26
N LYS A 270 -18.75 -19.43 6.76
CA LYS A 270 -20.10 -19.82 6.34
C LYS A 270 -20.27 -21.33 6.52
N VAL A 271 -20.65 -22.03 5.46
CA VAL A 271 -20.87 -23.49 5.47
C VAL A 271 -19.61 -24.32 5.24
N TRP A 272 -18.47 -23.70 4.93
CA TRP A 272 -17.26 -24.42 4.50
C TRP A 272 -16.30 -24.63 5.67
N THR A 273 -15.98 -25.89 5.96
CA THR A 273 -14.89 -26.25 6.89
C THR A 273 -13.55 -26.00 6.22
N ILE A 274 -12.74 -25.12 6.82
CA ILE A 274 -11.42 -24.71 6.32
C ILE A 274 -10.28 -25.46 7.01
N LEU A 275 -10.46 -25.74 8.30
CA LEU A 275 -9.49 -26.44 9.14
C LEU A 275 -10.23 -27.27 10.19
N GLN A 276 -9.73 -28.47 10.45
CA GLN A 276 -10.18 -29.32 11.55
C GLN A 276 -9.02 -29.55 12.51
N THR A 277 -9.27 -29.48 13.81
CA THR A 277 -8.27 -29.69 14.86
C THR A 277 -8.92 -30.26 16.12
N SER A 278 -8.15 -30.70 17.11
CA SER A 278 -8.69 -31.11 18.41
C SER A 278 -8.74 -29.92 19.39
N PRO A 279 -9.64 -29.96 20.39
CA PRO A 279 -9.63 -28.96 21.47
C PRO A 279 -8.26 -28.83 22.15
N ARG A 280 -7.59 -29.96 22.42
CA ARG A 280 -6.27 -29.99 23.07
C ARG A 280 -5.21 -29.27 22.25
N GLU A 281 -5.16 -29.54 20.95
CA GLU A 281 -4.20 -28.91 20.04
C GLU A 281 -4.43 -27.40 19.93
N PHE A 282 -5.69 -26.96 19.77
CA PHE A 282 -6.01 -25.54 19.71
C PHE A 282 -5.65 -24.80 21.00
N LEU A 283 -5.91 -25.38 22.16
CA LEU A 283 -5.56 -24.77 23.45
C LEU A 283 -4.05 -24.68 23.66
N GLN A 284 -3.28 -25.64 23.13
CA GLN A 284 -1.82 -25.65 23.24
C GLN A 284 -1.16 -24.69 22.24
N TYR A 285 -1.66 -24.61 21.01
CA TYR A 285 -1.05 -23.85 19.90
C TYR A 285 -2.04 -22.93 19.17
N PRO A 286 -2.76 -22.03 19.89
CA PRO A 286 -3.85 -21.25 19.30
C PRO A 286 -3.40 -20.34 18.17
N GLN A 287 -2.21 -19.75 18.28
CA GLN A 287 -1.66 -18.86 17.25
C GLN A 287 -1.34 -19.61 15.95
N ASP A 288 -0.77 -20.81 16.06
CA ASP A 288 -0.42 -21.62 14.89
C ASP A 288 -1.67 -22.13 14.20
N THR A 289 -2.67 -22.61 14.95
CA THR A 289 -3.98 -23.01 14.40
C THR A 289 -4.65 -21.84 13.67
N LEU A 290 -4.72 -20.65 14.28
CA LEU A 290 -5.33 -19.48 13.66
C LEU A 290 -4.54 -19.00 12.42
N LYS A 291 -3.21 -19.13 12.45
CA LYS A 291 -2.35 -18.80 11.30
C LYS A 291 -2.57 -19.76 10.14
N GLN A 292 -2.70 -21.07 10.42
CA GLN A 292 -3.03 -22.08 9.42
C GLN A 292 -4.44 -21.85 8.85
N PHE A 293 -5.44 -21.59 9.70
CA PHE A 293 -6.79 -21.24 9.26
C PHE A 293 -6.78 -20.01 8.34
N SER A 294 -6.03 -18.96 8.70
CA SER A 294 -5.89 -17.78 7.84
C SER A 294 -5.20 -18.09 6.50
N ALA A 295 -4.20 -18.98 6.48
CA ALA A 295 -3.50 -19.34 5.24
C ALA A 295 -4.38 -20.17 4.30
N ASN A 296 -5.18 -21.08 4.87
CA ASN A 296 -6.10 -21.94 4.13
C ASN A 296 -7.32 -21.18 3.62
N SER A 297 -7.75 -20.12 4.32
CA SER A 297 -8.88 -19.27 3.91
C SER A 297 -8.51 -18.11 2.97
N ASP A 298 -7.23 -17.79 2.76
CA ASP A 298 -6.80 -16.64 1.95
C ASP A 298 -6.91 -16.92 0.44
N LYS A 299 -8.06 -16.57 -0.13
CA LYS A 299 -8.34 -16.69 -1.57
C LYS A 299 -7.71 -15.59 -2.43
N HIS A 300 -7.16 -14.55 -1.82
CA HIS A 300 -6.68 -13.36 -2.54
C HIS A 300 -5.16 -13.28 -2.62
N ALA A 301 -4.43 -14.30 -2.18
CA ALA A 301 -2.97 -14.31 -2.16
C ALA A 301 -2.35 -13.99 -3.53
N PHE A 302 -2.78 -14.69 -4.59
CA PHE A 302 -2.32 -14.45 -5.95
C PHE A 302 -2.69 -13.05 -6.45
N PHE A 303 -3.97 -12.65 -6.32
CA PHE A 303 -4.44 -11.33 -6.76
C PHE A 303 -3.69 -10.18 -6.08
N ARG A 304 -3.43 -10.31 -4.76
CA ARG A 304 -2.71 -9.34 -3.96
C ARG A 304 -1.23 -9.26 -4.36
N ALA A 305 -0.57 -10.40 -4.61
CA ALA A 305 0.80 -10.44 -5.11
C ALA A 305 0.91 -9.81 -6.52
N PHE A 306 0.03 -10.20 -7.44
CA PHE A 306 -0.01 -9.62 -8.78
C PHE A 306 -0.24 -8.11 -8.74
N THR A 307 -1.16 -7.64 -7.90
CA THR A 307 -1.44 -6.21 -7.69
C THR A 307 -0.18 -5.45 -7.24
N PHE A 308 0.61 -6.02 -6.32
CA PHE A 308 1.85 -5.43 -5.85
C PHE A 308 2.93 -5.31 -6.94
N TYR A 309 3.17 -6.40 -7.69
CA TYR A 309 4.13 -6.39 -8.80
C TYR A 309 3.66 -5.46 -9.93
N SER A 310 2.36 -5.47 -10.23
CA SER A 310 1.74 -4.58 -11.20
C SER A 310 1.91 -3.12 -10.83
N LEU A 311 1.63 -2.74 -9.57
CA LEU A 311 1.85 -1.39 -9.08
C LEU A 311 3.32 -0.95 -9.25
N SER A 312 4.25 -1.83 -8.86
CA SER A 312 5.69 -1.55 -8.98
C SER A 312 6.10 -1.33 -10.45
N ALA A 313 5.61 -2.18 -11.35
CA ALA A 313 5.87 -2.06 -12.79
C ALA A 313 5.25 -0.79 -13.38
N VAL A 314 3.99 -0.49 -13.07
CA VAL A 314 3.29 0.70 -13.57
C VAL A 314 4.00 1.98 -13.12
N VAL A 315 4.37 2.07 -11.83
CA VAL A 315 5.09 3.21 -11.29
C VAL A 315 6.44 3.39 -11.99
N LEU A 316 7.20 2.30 -12.14
CA LEU A 316 8.49 2.35 -12.83
C LEU A 316 8.35 2.80 -14.29
N LEU A 317 7.40 2.23 -15.04
CA LEU A 317 7.14 2.60 -16.43
C LEU A 317 6.72 4.06 -16.55
N LEU A 318 5.84 4.54 -15.67
CA LEU A 318 5.35 5.92 -15.69
C LEU A 318 6.49 6.91 -15.45
N PHE A 319 7.30 6.70 -14.40
CA PHE A 319 8.45 7.56 -14.13
C PHE A 319 9.50 7.48 -15.24
N TYR A 320 9.77 6.29 -15.77
CA TYR A 320 10.69 6.09 -16.87
C TYR A 320 10.26 6.84 -18.12
N PHE A 321 9.02 6.66 -18.59
CA PHE A 321 8.57 7.32 -19.82
C PHE A 321 8.43 8.83 -19.65
N ALA A 322 8.05 9.31 -18.46
CA ALA A 322 8.06 10.75 -18.16
C ALA A 322 9.49 11.32 -18.24
N ALA A 323 10.45 10.71 -17.57
CA ALA A 323 11.86 11.10 -17.61
C ALA A 323 12.46 11.02 -19.02
N TYR A 324 12.21 9.91 -19.73
CA TYR A 324 12.66 9.71 -21.10
C TYR A 324 12.11 10.78 -22.04
N SER A 325 10.81 11.13 -21.92
CA SER A 325 10.21 12.17 -22.76
C SER A 325 10.85 13.56 -22.56
N LEU A 326 11.23 13.87 -21.31
CA LEU A 326 11.97 15.09 -20.99
C LEU A 326 13.38 15.06 -21.58
N CYS A 327 14.12 13.96 -21.38
CA CYS A 327 15.45 13.75 -21.96
C CYS A 327 15.43 13.86 -23.48
N GLN A 328 14.42 13.26 -24.12
CA GLN A 328 14.22 13.33 -25.56
C GLN A 328 14.00 14.77 -26.03
N GLY A 329 13.21 15.55 -25.29
CA GLY A 329 13.03 16.98 -25.56
C GLY A 329 14.34 17.76 -25.50
N ILE A 330 15.16 17.51 -24.47
CA ILE A 330 16.48 18.14 -24.28
C ILE A 330 17.43 17.75 -25.42
N CYS A 331 17.57 16.46 -25.72
CA CYS A 331 18.41 15.97 -26.82
C CYS A 331 18.00 16.59 -28.15
N ARG A 332 16.68 16.68 -28.42
CA ARG A 332 16.17 17.28 -29.66
C ARG A 332 16.52 18.76 -29.77
N ILE A 333 16.44 19.53 -28.69
CA ILE A 333 16.84 20.95 -28.68
C ILE A 333 18.34 21.06 -28.96
N PHE A 334 19.16 20.28 -28.25
CA PHE A 334 20.62 20.32 -28.38
C PHE A 334 21.11 19.93 -29.78
N ILE A 335 20.59 18.84 -30.35
CA ILE A 335 20.93 18.37 -31.70
C ILE A 335 20.53 19.44 -32.74
N LYS A 336 19.35 20.05 -32.60
CA LYS A 336 18.91 21.15 -33.49
C LYS A 336 19.80 22.39 -33.39
N THR A 337 20.23 22.77 -32.18
CA THR A 337 21.11 23.94 -32.00
C THR A 337 22.52 23.67 -32.50
N ALA A 338 23.12 22.53 -32.16
CA ALA A 338 24.46 22.16 -32.61
C ALA A 338 24.52 22.00 -34.14
N GLY A 339 23.50 21.39 -34.75
CA GLY A 339 23.40 21.27 -36.21
C GLY A 339 23.37 22.62 -36.94
N ARG A 340 22.76 23.66 -36.33
CA ARG A 340 22.77 25.03 -36.89
C ARG A 340 24.16 25.67 -36.87
N PHE A 341 25.00 25.35 -35.89
CA PHE A 341 26.36 25.90 -35.79
C PHE A 341 27.37 25.15 -36.65
N ILE A 342 27.21 23.83 -36.81
CA ILE A 342 28.20 22.98 -37.47
C ILE A 342 28.02 23.00 -39.01
N ASN A 343 26.79 23.06 -39.53
CA ASN A 343 26.59 23.04 -40.99
C ASN A 343 25.29 23.74 -41.43
N PRO A 344 25.29 25.07 -41.62
CA PRO A 344 24.10 25.84 -41.95
C PRO A 344 23.48 25.48 -43.31
N ALA A 345 24.26 24.93 -44.26
CA ALA A 345 23.79 24.55 -45.60
C ALA A 345 23.02 23.22 -45.64
N ASN A 346 23.25 22.32 -44.67
CA ASN A 346 22.57 21.01 -44.55
C ASN A 346 21.60 20.94 -43.37
N ALA A 347 21.15 22.09 -42.85
CA ALA A 347 20.18 22.18 -41.77
C ALA A 347 18.75 21.70 -42.16
N GLY A 348 18.62 21.08 -43.35
CA GLY A 348 17.41 20.42 -43.83
C GLY A 348 17.23 19.04 -43.19
N PHE A 349 16.53 19.03 -42.05
CA PHE A 349 15.55 18.02 -41.55
C PHE A 349 15.80 16.50 -41.62
N THR A 350 16.91 15.96 -42.14
CA THR A 350 17.11 14.51 -42.22
C THR A 350 18.09 13.99 -41.18
N GLN A 351 17.51 13.22 -40.25
CA GLN A 351 18.00 11.89 -39.89
C GLN A 351 19.16 11.81 -38.87
N ASN A 352 18.84 12.16 -37.62
CA ASN A 352 19.57 11.71 -36.43
C ASN A 352 18.59 11.17 -35.38
N GLN A 353 17.54 10.46 -35.84
CA GLN A 353 16.51 9.90 -34.96
C GLN A 353 17.08 8.82 -34.04
N GLU A 354 18.06 8.05 -34.53
CA GLU A 354 18.78 7.06 -33.73
C GLU A 354 19.60 7.71 -32.61
N THR A 355 20.34 8.78 -32.91
CA THR A 355 21.13 9.50 -31.91
C THR A 355 20.26 10.25 -30.91
N GLU A 356 19.08 10.74 -31.31
CA GLU A 356 18.08 11.29 -30.38
C GLU A 356 17.58 10.22 -29.40
N VAL A 357 17.20 9.04 -29.91
CA VAL A 357 16.63 7.93 -29.10
C VAL A 357 17.67 7.38 -28.13
N VAL A 358 18.86 7.04 -28.63
CA VAL A 358 19.94 6.48 -27.82
C VAL A 358 20.45 7.52 -26.83
N GLY A 359 20.63 8.78 -27.25
CA GLY A 359 21.05 9.88 -26.38
C GLY A 359 20.05 10.13 -25.24
N ALA A 360 18.75 10.14 -25.55
CA ALA A 360 17.70 10.27 -24.53
C ALA A 360 17.70 9.09 -23.55
N GLY A 361 17.90 7.86 -24.05
CA GLY A 361 18.03 6.65 -23.24
C GLY A 361 19.20 6.72 -22.27
N ILE A 362 20.39 7.11 -22.74
CA ILE A 362 21.59 7.28 -21.92
C ILE A 362 21.38 8.36 -20.86
N LEU A 363 20.86 9.53 -21.24
CA LEU A 363 20.60 10.61 -20.30
C LEU A 363 19.58 10.21 -19.23
N CYS A 364 18.52 9.50 -19.63
CA CYS A 364 17.51 8.98 -18.71
C CYS A 364 18.11 7.94 -17.75
N LEU A 365 18.99 7.07 -18.24
CA LEU A 365 19.67 6.07 -17.41
C LEU A 365 20.60 6.73 -16.38
N ILE A 366 21.40 7.71 -16.80
CA ILE A 366 22.30 8.47 -15.91
C ILE A 366 21.49 9.19 -14.83
N MET A 367 20.45 9.93 -15.24
CA MET A 367 19.59 10.66 -14.31
C MET A 367 18.89 9.73 -13.33
N GLY A 368 18.33 8.61 -13.81
CA GLY A 368 17.68 7.62 -12.95
C GLY A 368 18.66 6.97 -11.98
N ALA A 369 19.87 6.62 -12.43
CA ALA A 369 20.92 6.07 -11.58
C ALA A 369 21.32 7.06 -10.48
N ILE A 370 21.52 8.35 -10.82
CA ILE A 370 21.83 9.40 -9.84
C ILE A 370 20.72 9.50 -8.78
N VAL A 371 19.45 9.50 -9.19
CA VAL A 371 18.30 9.59 -8.26
C VAL A 371 18.28 8.38 -7.33
N PHE A 372 18.34 7.15 -7.85
CA PHE A 372 18.28 5.95 -7.01
C PHE A 372 19.49 5.83 -6.08
N ILE A 373 20.70 6.12 -6.58
CA ILE A 373 21.91 6.12 -5.75
C ILE A 373 21.79 7.18 -4.66
N SER A 374 21.37 8.41 -4.99
CA SER A 374 21.23 9.50 -4.01
C SER A 374 20.19 9.20 -2.93
N LEU A 375 19.08 8.54 -3.28
CA LEU A 375 18.07 8.09 -2.32
C LEU A 375 18.60 6.95 -1.44
N GLY A 376 19.48 6.10 -2.00
CA GLY A 376 20.13 4.97 -1.33
C GLY A 376 21.28 5.34 -0.40
N ILE A 377 21.91 6.52 -0.57
CA ILE A 377 22.94 7.01 0.35
C ILE A 377 22.40 6.98 1.78
N GLY A 378 23.10 6.25 2.64
CA GLY A 378 22.72 6.00 4.03
C GLY A 378 22.58 7.30 4.83
N ASN A 379 21.86 7.21 5.96
CA ASN A 379 21.72 8.35 6.86
C ASN A 379 23.12 8.75 7.39
N LYS A 380 23.33 10.06 7.54
CA LYS A 380 24.56 10.60 8.13
C LYS A 380 24.74 10.02 9.54
N ASP A 381 25.91 9.45 9.79
CA ASP A 381 26.34 9.11 11.14
C ASP A 381 26.87 10.37 11.82
N TYR A 382 26.43 10.58 13.06
CA TYR A 382 26.86 11.68 13.91
C TYR A 382 27.98 11.22 14.81
N ARG A 383 29.02 12.05 14.96
CA ARG A 383 30.24 11.69 15.70
C ARG A 383 30.07 11.80 17.20
N ASP A 384 29.29 12.77 17.65
CA ASP A 384 29.04 13.08 19.06
C ASP A 384 27.66 13.75 19.28
N SER A 385 27.32 13.96 20.55
CA SER A 385 26.09 14.62 21.00
C SER A 385 26.04 16.10 20.64
N ASP A 386 27.18 16.76 20.48
CA ASP A 386 27.24 18.19 20.18
C ASP A 386 26.80 18.43 18.74
N GLU A 387 27.23 17.59 17.81
CA GLU A 387 26.78 17.62 16.41
C GLU A 387 25.26 17.41 16.30
N LEU A 388 24.69 16.48 17.08
CA LEU A 388 23.24 16.28 17.15
C LEU A 388 22.52 17.51 17.70
N SER A 389 23.06 18.13 18.76
CA SER A 389 22.51 19.36 19.34
C SER A 389 22.47 20.49 18.32
N VAL A 390 23.56 20.68 17.57
CA VAL A 390 23.67 21.68 16.50
C VAL A 390 22.66 21.40 15.38
N MET A 391 22.51 20.14 14.94
CA MET A 391 21.55 19.80 13.89
C MET A 391 20.10 20.00 14.34
N LEU A 392 19.75 19.67 15.59
CA LEU A 392 18.41 19.92 16.14
C LEU A 392 18.11 21.41 16.27
N ALA A 393 19.14 22.23 16.52
CA ALA A 393 19.03 23.69 16.58
C ALA A 393 19.05 24.39 15.21
N SER A 394 19.34 23.67 14.12
CA SER A 394 19.43 24.23 12.77
C SER A 394 18.13 24.88 12.32
N GLU A 395 18.23 25.98 11.58
CA GLU A 395 17.09 26.60 10.91
C GLU A 395 16.55 25.75 9.74
N ASN A 396 17.38 24.86 9.19
CA ASN A 396 16.97 23.94 8.14
C ASN A 396 16.26 22.72 8.73
N TRP A 397 14.94 22.64 8.54
CA TRP A 397 14.11 21.53 9.01
C TRP A 397 14.57 20.15 8.52
N ARG A 398 15.21 20.07 7.34
CA ARG A 398 15.74 18.79 6.83
C ARG A 398 16.90 18.28 7.67
N GLN A 399 17.73 19.18 8.20
CA GLN A 399 18.83 18.82 9.11
C GLN A 399 18.26 18.32 10.45
N ARG A 400 17.25 19.04 10.99
CA ARG A 400 16.53 18.63 12.20
C ARG A 400 15.89 17.25 12.06
N VAL A 401 15.15 17.02 10.98
CA VAL A 401 14.56 15.71 10.67
C VAL A 401 15.62 14.62 10.55
N THR A 402 16.76 14.91 9.91
CA THR A 402 17.84 13.93 9.79
C THR A 402 18.42 13.56 11.16
N ALA A 403 18.56 14.53 12.06
CA ALA A 403 18.98 14.28 13.45
C ALA A 403 17.93 13.48 14.24
N LEU A 404 16.65 13.86 14.19
CA LEU A 404 15.57 13.14 14.86
C LEU A 404 15.45 11.69 14.38
N ARG A 405 15.62 11.46 13.07
CA ARG A 405 15.66 10.12 12.48
C ARG A 405 16.80 9.29 13.04
N TYR A 406 17.98 9.89 13.15
CA TYR A 406 19.14 9.23 13.72
C TYR A 406 18.91 8.89 15.20
N ILE A 407 18.38 9.82 15.98
CA ILE A 407 18.03 9.62 17.39
C ILE A 407 17.02 8.47 17.55
N ALA A 408 15.94 8.49 16.77
CA ALA A 408 14.92 7.43 16.80
C ALA A 408 15.46 6.07 16.37
N LYS A 409 16.29 6.02 15.31
CA LYS A 409 16.87 4.77 14.80
C LYS A 409 17.86 4.15 15.79
N ASN A 410 18.63 4.97 16.49
CA ASN A 410 19.67 4.52 17.42
C ASN A 410 19.18 4.48 18.89
N ASN A 411 17.89 4.72 19.14
CA ASN A 411 17.29 4.76 20.49
C ASN A 411 18.03 5.71 21.46
N ILE A 412 18.49 6.85 20.95
CA ILE A 412 19.14 7.87 21.77
C ILE A 412 18.04 8.62 22.54
N ASP A 413 18.25 8.90 23.83
CA ASP A 413 17.28 9.65 24.61
C ASP A 413 17.28 11.13 24.17
N ILE A 414 16.19 11.53 23.50
CA ILE A 414 15.97 12.91 23.04
C ILE A 414 15.99 13.92 24.20
N GLY A 415 15.74 13.47 25.43
CA GLY A 415 15.82 14.31 26.64
C GLY A 415 17.21 14.89 26.89
N SER A 416 18.25 14.28 26.32
CA SER A 416 19.62 14.79 26.37
C SER A 416 19.83 16.09 25.57
N PHE A 417 18.83 16.51 24.77
CA PHE A 417 18.95 17.63 23.84
C PHE A 417 17.85 18.69 24.08
N PRO A 418 18.06 19.68 24.96
CA PRO A 418 17.03 20.67 25.32
C PRO A 418 16.38 21.39 24.12
N GLY A 419 17.11 21.48 23.00
CA GLY A 419 16.62 22.03 21.73
C GLY A 419 15.41 21.29 21.13
N TYR A 420 15.03 20.10 21.61
CA TYR A 420 13.86 19.38 21.11
C TYR A 420 12.54 20.12 21.40
N VAL A 421 12.47 20.91 22.48
CA VAL A 421 11.21 21.53 22.96
C VAL A 421 10.60 22.44 21.89
N ARG A 422 11.43 23.24 21.20
CA ARG A 422 10.97 24.12 20.09
C ARG A 422 10.33 23.34 18.95
N LEU A 423 10.63 22.04 18.82
CA LEU A 423 10.16 21.20 17.73
C LEU A 423 8.73 20.72 17.96
N LEU A 424 8.21 20.77 19.19
CA LEU A 424 6.78 20.54 19.48
C LEU A 424 5.89 21.53 18.72
N ASP A 425 6.39 22.76 18.52
CA ASP A 425 5.70 23.87 17.87
C ASP A 425 6.21 24.16 16.45
N SER A 426 7.02 23.26 15.87
CA SER A 426 7.58 23.47 14.54
C SER A 426 6.46 23.59 13.49
N PRO A 427 6.53 24.54 12.54
CA PRO A 427 5.55 24.60 11.45
C PRO A 427 5.66 23.40 10.49
N TYR A 428 6.75 22.63 10.55
CA TYR A 428 7.00 21.49 9.68
C TYR A 428 6.47 20.19 10.30
N VAL A 429 5.48 19.58 9.66
CA VAL A 429 4.94 18.26 10.04
C VAL A 429 6.05 17.19 10.16
N PRO A 430 7.06 17.15 9.26
CA PRO A 430 8.22 16.26 9.42
C PRO A 430 8.94 16.37 10.77
N ASP A 431 9.14 17.57 11.32
CA ASP A 431 9.79 17.74 12.62
C ASP A 431 8.95 17.11 13.73
N ARG A 432 7.66 17.46 13.79
CA ARG A 432 6.77 17.03 14.88
C ARG A 432 6.54 15.52 14.89
N TYR A 433 6.35 14.89 13.72
CA TYR A 433 6.17 13.44 13.67
C TYR A 433 7.46 12.67 13.99
N TRP A 434 8.62 13.13 13.51
CA TRP A 434 9.89 12.48 13.85
C TRP A 434 10.27 12.71 15.30
N LEU A 435 9.90 13.86 15.88
CA LEU A 435 10.04 14.13 17.29
C LEU A 435 9.27 13.11 18.13
N ALA A 436 7.99 12.87 17.80
CA ALA A 436 7.21 11.83 18.46
C ALA A 436 7.91 10.46 18.42
N ARG A 437 8.49 10.09 17.27
CA ARG A 437 9.26 8.84 17.14
C ARG A 437 10.53 8.83 17.97
N ALA A 438 11.27 9.93 18.02
CA ALA A 438 12.48 10.07 18.84
C ALA A 438 12.17 10.00 20.35
N MET A 439 10.99 10.44 20.77
CA MET A 439 10.51 10.38 22.15
C MET A 439 10.09 8.97 22.62
N SER A 440 9.93 8.01 21.71
CA SER A 440 9.32 6.69 21.99
C SER A 440 10.01 5.84 23.07
N ARG A 441 11.29 6.09 23.36
CA ARG A 441 12.09 5.30 24.32
C ARG A 441 12.60 6.11 25.51
N SER A 442 12.29 7.41 25.57
CA SER A 442 12.65 8.21 26.73
C SER A 442 11.85 7.79 27.96
N ARG A 443 12.42 8.00 29.14
CA ARG A 443 11.76 7.76 30.43
C ARG A 443 11.45 9.07 31.18
N SER A 444 11.72 10.23 30.57
CA SER A 444 11.47 11.53 31.15
C SER A 444 9.96 11.82 31.21
N PRO A 445 9.42 12.25 32.36
CA PRO A 445 8.04 12.72 32.48
C PRO A 445 7.72 13.87 31.53
N GLU A 446 8.66 14.80 31.35
CA GLU A 446 8.51 15.95 30.45
C GLU A 446 8.34 15.51 28.98
N ILE A 447 9.04 14.44 28.58
CA ILE A 447 8.88 13.86 27.23
C ILE A 447 7.55 13.15 27.09
N TYR A 448 7.07 12.48 28.14
CA TYR A 448 5.74 11.87 28.14
C TYR A 448 4.62 12.94 28.01
N GLU A 449 4.78 14.09 28.65
CA GLU A 449 3.90 15.25 28.46
C GLU A 449 3.99 15.80 27.03
N GLY A 450 5.19 15.91 26.48
CA GLY A 450 5.40 16.27 25.08
C GLY A 450 4.69 15.34 24.10
N LEU A 451 4.75 14.02 24.32
CA LEU A 451 4.00 13.03 23.54
C LEU A 451 2.48 13.20 23.69
N THR A 452 2.01 13.49 24.89
CA THR A 452 0.58 13.75 25.15
C THR A 452 0.12 14.99 24.37
N ARG A 453 0.93 16.07 24.38
CA ARG A 453 0.64 17.29 23.61
C ARG A 453 0.53 17.03 22.11
N LEU A 454 1.38 16.15 21.56
CA LEU A 454 1.34 15.79 20.14
C LEU A 454 0.11 14.96 19.72
N LEU A 455 -0.69 14.46 20.67
CA LEU A 455 -1.99 13.85 20.36
C LEU A 455 -3.02 14.90 19.88
N GLU A 456 -2.85 16.16 20.30
CA GLU A 456 -3.75 17.27 19.96
C GLU A 456 -3.35 17.96 18.63
N ASP A 457 -2.39 17.39 17.89
CA ASP A 457 -1.92 17.97 16.63
C ASP A 457 -2.98 17.93 15.53
N SER A 458 -3.12 19.06 14.81
CA SER A 458 -4.01 19.15 13.64
C SER A 458 -3.69 18.15 12.53
N ASN A 459 -2.43 17.68 12.42
CA ASN A 459 -2.00 16.78 11.39
C ASN A 459 -2.00 15.33 11.89
N PHE A 460 -2.83 14.48 11.28
CA PHE A 460 -2.97 13.08 11.67
C PHE A 460 -1.65 12.28 11.61
N ASN A 461 -0.67 12.70 10.80
CA ASN A 461 0.64 12.03 10.75
C ASN A 461 1.41 12.16 12.06
N VAL A 462 1.25 13.29 12.74
CA VAL A 462 1.83 13.55 14.06
C VAL A 462 1.06 12.75 15.11
N VAL A 463 -0.27 12.82 15.10
CA VAL A 463 -1.14 12.13 16.06
C VAL A 463 -0.88 10.62 16.08
N TYR A 464 -0.93 9.94 14.91
CA TYR A 464 -0.68 8.49 14.91
C TYR A 464 0.76 8.15 15.33
N SER A 465 1.73 9.05 15.07
CA SER A 465 3.13 8.85 15.47
C SER A 465 3.32 9.01 16.98
N ALA A 466 2.60 9.94 17.61
CA ALA A 466 2.55 10.10 19.06
C ALA A 466 1.90 8.89 19.72
N ILE A 467 0.77 8.40 19.19
CA ILE A 467 0.11 7.17 19.64
C ILE A 467 1.05 5.95 19.53
N TYR A 468 1.73 5.82 18.40
CA TYR A 468 2.74 4.78 18.20
C TYR A 468 3.82 4.88 19.28
N ALA A 469 4.36 6.08 19.51
CA ALA A 469 5.40 6.31 20.51
C ALA A 469 4.94 6.02 21.95
N LEU A 470 3.70 6.34 22.31
CA LEU A 470 3.11 5.96 23.60
C LEU A 470 3.03 4.44 23.78
N GLY A 471 2.67 3.72 22.71
CA GLY A 471 2.70 2.25 22.71
C GLY A 471 4.12 1.67 22.85
N GLU A 472 5.12 2.28 22.21
CA GLU A 472 6.54 1.91 22.36
C GLU A 472 7.10 2.21 23.76
N HIS A 473 6.68 3.34 24.35
CA HIS A 473 7.10 3.79 25.67
C HIS A 473 6.66 2.79 26.76
N GLY A 474 5.53 2.10 26.58
CA GLY A 474 5.10 1.05 27.50
C GLY A 474 4.42 1.56 28.79
N ASN A 475 4.22 2.87 28.96
CA ASN A 475 3.51 3.41 30.11
C ASN A 475 1.99 3.18 29.96
N LYS A 476 1.44 2.29 30.79
CA LYS A 476 0.01 1.91 30.77
C LYS A 476 -0.92 3.06 31.15
N GLU A 477 -0.42 4.15 31.76
CA GLU A 477 -1.20 5.38 31.99
C GLU A 477 -1.69 6.02 30.67
N ALA A 478 -1.07 5.68 29.53
CA ALA A 478 -1.55 6.11 28.23
C ALA A 478 -2.86 5.43 27.79
N VAL A 479 -3.24 4.28 28.37
CA VAL A 479 -4.41 3.48 27.93
C VAL A 479 -5.71 4.30 27.89
N PRO A 480 -6.11 5.04 28.95
CA PRO A 480 -7.33 5.85 28.92
C PRO A 480 -7.27 7.01 27.92
N LYS A 481 -6.08 7.56 27.64
CA LYS A 481 -5.90 8.60 26.61
C LYS A 481 -6.08 7.99 25.22
N ILE A 482 -5.44 6.86 24.93
CA ILE A 482 -5.54 6.18 23.63
C ILE A 482 -6.97 5.69 23.35
N LEU A 483 -7.69 5.21 24.38
CA LEU A 483 -9.11 4.85 24.24
C LEU A 483 -9.98 6.06 23.85
N ARG A 484 -9.72 7.24 24.45
CA ARG A 484 -10.39 8.49 24.07
C ARG A 484 -10.08 8.88 22.63
N GLU A 485 -8.83 8.74 22.19
CA GLU A 485 -8.44 8.99 20.79
C GLU A 485 -9.21 8.08 19.81
N ILE A 486 -9.37 6.79 20.12
CA ILE A 486 -10.18 5.90 19.27
C ILE A 486 -11.63 6.34 19.22
N ALA A 487 -12.21 6.75 20.35
CA ALA A 487 -13.61 7.16 20.41
C ALA A 487 -13.86 8.50 19.69
N ALA A 488 -12.92 9.46 19.78
CA ALA A 488 -13.08 10.80 19.24
C ALA A 488 -12.68 10.91 17.76
N SER A 489 -11.68 10.16 17.31
CA SER A 489 -11.10 10.34 15.98
C SER A 489 -12.06 9.96 14.86
N ASP A 490 -12.12 10.80 13.82
CA ASP A 490 -12.75 10.52 12.52
C ASP A 490 -11.76 9.95 11.49
N ASN A 491 -10.53 9.63 11.92
CA ASN A 491 -9.48 9.12 11.07
C ASN A 491 -9.19 7.65 11.42
N TRP A 492 -9.63 6.74 10.55
CA TRP A 492 -9.43 5.30 10.73
C TRP A 492 -7.94 4.91 10.92
N TYR A 493 -7.00 5.66 10.35
CA TYR A 493 -5.57 5.36 10.44
C TYR A 493 -5.04 5.68 11.84
N VAL A 494 -5.53 6.76 12.46
CA VAL A 494 -5.28 7.07 13.87
C VAL A 494 -5.85 5.96 14.75
N GLN A 495 -7.11 5.55 14.52
CA GLN A 495 -7.76 4.47 15.25
C GLN A 495 -7.01 3.12 15.13
N LEU A 496 -6.51 2.79 13.93
CA LEU A 496 -5.69 1.60 13.68
C LEU A 496 -4.44 1.57 14.56
N TYR A 497 -3.70 2.68 14.61
CA TYR A 497 -2.47 2.77 15.40
C TYR A 497 -2.77 2.80 16.90
N ALA A 498 -3.87 3.43 17.29
CA ALA A 498 -4.34 3.45 18.67
C ALA A 498 -4.67 2.05 19.17
N TYR A 499 -5.43 1.26 18.39
CA TYR A 499 -5.70 -0.13 18.75
C TYR A 499 -4.41 -0.94 18.89
N LYS A 500 -3.47 -0.81 17.95
CA LYS A 500 -2.16 -1.49 18.03
C LYS A 500 -1.37 -1.08 19.27
N ALA A 501 -1.37 0.21 19.60
CA ALA A 501 -0.70 0.72 20.79
C ALA A 501 -1.34 0.15 22.07
N LEU A 502 -2.67 0.08 22.15
CA LEU A 502 -3.37 -0.57 23.27
C LEU A 502 -2.95 -2.04 23.43
N ARG A 503 -2.95 -2.82 22.35
CA ARG A 503 -2.50 -4.22 22.39
C ARG A 503 -1.06 -4.34 22.87
N LYS A 504 -0.18 -3.44 22.43
CA LYS A 504 1.22 -3.39 22.86
C LYS A 504 1.38 -3.04 24.35
N LEU A 505 0.51 -2.19 24.89
CA LEU A 505 0.44 -1.86 26.33
C LEU A 505 -0.18 -2.99 27.18
N GLY A 506 -0.55 -4.12 26.57
CA GLY A 506 -1.18 -5.25 27.25
C GLY A 506 -2.65 -5.02 27.58
N TRP A 507 -3.31 -4.05 26.93
CA TRP A 507 -4.75 -3.88 27.03
C TRP A 507 -5.47 -5.02 26.30
N THR A 508 -6.31 -5.74 27.04
CA THR A 508 -7.22 -6.73 26.51
C THR A 508 -8.59 -6.13 26.38
N GLN A 509 -9.21 -6.32 25.22
CA GLN A 509 -10.53 -5.78 24.97
C GLN A 509 -11.57 -6.45 25.86
N THR A 510 -12.40 -5.64 26.50
CA THR A 510 -13.60 -6.07 27.24
C THR A 510 -14.83 -5.48 26.56
N LYS A 511 -15.99 -6.06 26.84
CA LYS A 511 -17.25 -5.44 26.40
C LYS A 511 -17.49 -4.20 27.26
N LEU A 512 -17.70 -3.08 26.59
CA LEU A 512 -18.24 -1.84 27.13
C LEU A 512 -19.73 -2.14 27.36
N HIS A 513 -20.13 -2.14 28.64
CA HIS A 513 -21.47 -2.53 29.08
C HIS A 513 -22.58 -1.69 28.47
#